data_AF-A0A955I914-F1
#
_entry.id   AF-A0A955I914-F1
#
_cell.length_a   1.000
_cell.length_b   1.000
_cell.length_c   1.000
_cell.angle_alpha   90.00
_cell.angle_beta   90.00
_cell.angle_gamma   90.00
#
_symmetry.space_group_name_H-M   'P 1'
#
loop_
_entity.id
_entity.type
_entity.pdbx_description
1 polymer ?
#
loop_
_entity_poly.entity_id
_entity_poly.type
_entity_poly.pdbx_seq_one_letter_code
_entity_poly.pdbx_strand_id
1 'polypeptide(L)'
;MTKEQKRLMTYIAIIVAAMFIISFAYVFSISKPASNNLENGISVSDSTPTENNNSIINVLNNYQISSFSSLIESNNFEKEISNSEQMLTILVPVDSAFSNTGDFDPVTLIQSLTIPKLIYSNTLQLNVPIATSLGSNITFTSEDGEIYVVSGEKKAKVLNADINFEKGNIFLIDSVLN
;
A
#
# COMPACT_ATOMS: atom_id res chain seq x y z
N MET A 1 28.31 -34.50 -4.86
CA MET A 1 28.00 -33.78 -3.59
C MET A 1 28.73 -34.48 -2.45
N THR A 2 29.66 -33.78 -1.80
CA THR A 2 30.52 -34.38 -0.77
C THR A 2 29.78 -34.54 0.57
N LYS A 3 30.28 -35.42 1.44
CA LYS A 3 29.68 -35.69 2.77
C LYS A 3 29.56 -34.43 3.63
N GLU A 4 30.45 -33.46 3.43
CA GLU A 4 30.43 -32.17 4.13
C GLU A 4 29.33 -31.24 3.63
N GLN A 5 29.07 -31.20 2.32
CA GLN A 5 27.98 -30.41 1.74
C GLN A 5 26.60 -30.87 2.22
N LYS A 6 26.41 -32.18 2.42
CA LYS A 6 25.19 -32.72 3.02
C LYS A 6 25.00 -32.28 4.48
N ARG A 7 26.09 -32.24 5.27
CA ARG A 7 26.03 -31.79 6.67
C ARG A 7 25.71 -30.30 6.76
N LEU A 8 26.30 -29.48 5.90
CA LEU A 8 26.05 -28.04 5.86
C LEU A 8 24.58 -27.72 5.55
N MET A 9 23.98 -28.42 4.57
CA MET A 9 22.56 -28.24 4.25
C MET A 9 21.62 -28.65 5.40
N THR A 10 21.93 -29.73 6.12
CA THR A 10 21.13 -30.14 7.29
C THR A 10 21.19 -29.10 8.42
N TYR A 11 22.36 -28.49 8.68
CA TYR A 11 22.48 -27.45 9.70
C TYR A 11 21.67 -26.19 9.36
N ILE A 12 21.69 -25.76 8.09
CA ILE A 12 20.90 -24.60 7.64
C ILE A 12 19.40 -24.87 7.82
N ALA A 13 18.92 -26.06 7.47
CA ALA A 13 17.52 -26.43 7.64
C ALA A 13 17.07 -26.41 9.11
N ILE A 14 17.93 -26.85 10.05
CA ILE A 14 17.63 -26.83 11.49
C ILE A 14 17.56 -25.40 12.03
N ILE A 15 18.47 -24.51 11.60
CA ILE A 15 18.48 -23.10 12.03
C ILE A 15 17.21 -22.37 11.55
N VAL A 16 16.80 -22.60 10.29
CA VAL A 16 15.58 -22.00 9.74
C VAL A 16 14.34 -22.49 10.48
N ALA A 17 14.26 -23.79 10.83
CA ALA A 17 13.15 -24.33 11.60
C ALA A 17 13.09 -23.76 13.04
N ALA A 18 14.23 -23.57 13.70
CA ALA A 18 14.28 -23.01 15.05
C ALA A 18 13.85 -21.54 15.12
N MET A 19 14.17 -20.73 14.11
CA MET A 19 13.73 -19.32 14.03
C MET A 19 12.21 -19.21 13.81
N PHE A 20 11.59 -20.21 13.17
CA PHE A 20 10.13 -20.24 12.95
C PHE A 20 9.33 -20.47 14.23
N ILE A 21 9.84 -21.28 15.17
CA ILE A 21 9.12 -21.64 16.40
C ILE A 21 9.12 -20.48 17.41
N ILE A 22 10.19 -19.70 17.48
CA ILE A 22 10.30 -18.56 18.43
C ILE A 22 9.32 -17.44 18.08
N SER A 23 8.96 -17.28 16.79
CA SER A 23 8.02 -16.23 16.35
C SER A 23 6.56 -16.56 16.66
N PHE A 24 6.20 -17.83 16.82
CA PHE A 24 4.81 -18.25 17.04
C PHE A 24 4.33 -18.03 18.49
N ALA A 25 5.26 -18.01 19.46
CA ALA A 25 4.92 -17.87 20.88
C ALA A 25 4.57 -16.44 21.31
N TYR A 26 4.91 -15.41 20.52
CA TYR A 26 4.63 -14.01 20.87
C TYR A 26 3.23 -13.52 20.48
N VAL A 27 2.51 -14.27 19.65
CA VAL A 27 1.22 -13.83 19.07
C VAL A 27 0.03 -14.06 20.00
N PHE A 28 0.15 -14.86 21.07
CA PHE A 28 -1.01 -15.30 21.85
C PHE A 28 -1.35 -14.46 23.11
N SER A 29 -0.74 -13.30 23.34
CA SER A 29 -0.91 -12.56 24.62
C SER A 29 -1.76 -11.28 24.58
N ILE A 30 -2.57 -11.03 23.55
CA ILE A 30 -3.45 -9.84 23.55
C ILE A 30 -4.84 -10.13 23.00
N SER A 31 -5.67 -10.77 23.83
CA SER A 31 -7.12 -10.61 23.69
C SER A 31 -7.72 -10.46 25.09
N LYS A 32 -8.09 -9.22 25.42
CA LYS A 32 -9.00 -8.90 26.51
C LYS A 32 -10.25 -8.33 25.84
N PRO A 33 -11.40 -9.02 25.87
CA PRO A 33 -12.62 -8.43 25.35
C PRO A 33 -13.12 -7.36 26.32
N ALA A 34 -13.31 -6.14 25.82
CA ALA A 34 -14.06 -5.11 26.52
C ALA A 34 -15.57 -5.44 26.39
N SER A 35 -16.25 -5.44 27.52
CA SER A 35 -17.69 -5.65 27.66
C SER A 35 -18.41 -4.33 27.45
N ASN A 36 -19.27 -4.26 26.44
CA ASN A 36 -20.01 -3.04 26.10
C ASN A 36 -21.37 -3.10 26.80
N ASN A 37 -21.58 -2.20 27.76
CA ASN A 37 -22.90 -1.93 28.34
C ASN A 37 -23.81 -1.31 27.28
N LEU A 38 -25.00 -1.88 27.14
CA LEU A 38 -26.09 -1.36 26.33
C LEU A 38 -26.88 -0.38 27.21
N GLU A 39 -26.68 0.92 27.03
CA GLU A 39 -27.58 1.93 27.58
C GLU A 39 -28.20 2.75 26.43
N ASN A 40 -29.53 2.70 26.38
CA ASN A 40 -30.39 3.44 25.48
C ASN A 40 -30.15 4.95 25.64
N GLY A 41 -29.69 5.61 24.57
CA GLY A 41 -29.70 7.06 24.45
C GLY A 41 -29.86 7.44 22.99
N ILE A 42 -31.01 8.04 22.64
CA ILE A 42 -31.21 8.66 21.34
C ILE A 42 -30.24 9.84 21.25
N SER A 43 -29.15 9.67 20.50
CA SER A 43 -28.20 10.75 20.21
C SER A 43 -28.54 11.32 18.84
N VAL A 44 -29.13 12.51 18.83
CA VAL A 44 -29.16 13.36 17.63
C VAL A 44 -27.74 13.91 17.48
N SER A 45 -26.91 13.19 16.74
CA SER A 45 -25.59 13.69 16.36
C SER A 45 -25.77 14.64 15.18
N ASP A 46 -25.83 15.93 15.50
CA ASP A 46 -25.48 17.00 14.58
C ASP A 46 -23.96 16.94 14.37
N SER A 47 -23.51 15.96 13.58
CA SER A 47 -22.10 15.79 13.26
C SER A 47 -21.73 16.82 12.19
N THR A 48 -21.23 17.96 12.61
CA THR A 48 -20.29 18.73 11.78
C THR A 48 -19.22 17.76 11.29
N PRO A 49 -18.89 17.72 9.98
CA PRO A 49 -17.90 16.80 9.47
C PRO A 49 -16.58 17.09 10.19
N THR A 50 -16.16 16.16 11.04
CA THR A 50 -14.85 16.21 11.68
C THR A 50 -13.85 16.17 10.54
N GLU A 51 -13.15 17.27 10.33
CA GLU A 51 -12.07 17.40 9.35
C GLU A 51 -11.10 16.23 9.62
N ASN A 52 -11.12 15.24 8.74
CA ASN A 52 -10.25 14.08 8.87
C ASN A 52 -8.85 14.54 8.48
N ASN A 53 -8.06 14.92 9.48
CA ASN A 53 -6.66 15.34 9.31
C ASN A 53 -5.78 14.27 8.61
N ASN A 54 -6.34 13.09 8.31
CA ASN A 54 -5.70 11.98 7.60
C ASN A 54 -6.39 11.61 6.26
N SER A 55 -7.18 12.52 5.66
CA SER A 55 -7.65 12.40 4.26
C SER A 55 -6.45 12.24 3.31
N ILE A 56 -6.66 11.51 2.20
CA ILE A 56 -5.65 11.39 1.15
C ILE A 56 -5.20 12.77 0.62
N ILE A 57 -6.11 13.72 0.42
CA ILE A 57 -5.77 15.06 -0.07
C ILE A 57 -4.87 15.79 0.93
N ASN A 58 -5.19 15.70 2.22
CA ASN A 58 -4.37 16.29 3.28
C ASN A 58 -2.96 15.68 3.30
N VAL A 59 -2.86 14.36 3.16
CA VAL A 59 -1.57 13.67 3.07
C VAL A 59 -0.79 14.11 1.83
N LEU A 60 -1.41 14.16 0.65
CA LEU A 60 -0.75 14.57 -0.59
C LEU A 60 -0.25 16.02 -0.55
N ASN A 61 -1.02 16.93 0.06
CA ASN A 61 -0.63 18.32 0.27
C ASN A 61 0.61 18.45 1.15
N ASN A 62 0.74 17.62 2.19
CA ASN A 62 1.95 17.59 3.04
C ASN A 62 3.21 17.17 2.28
N TYR A 63 3.05 16.35 1.25
CA TYR A 63 4.14 15.93 0.35
C TYR A 63 4.27 16.80 -0.91
N GLN A 64 3.53 17.91 -0.99
CA GLN A 64 3.55 18.84 -2.13
C GLN A 64 3.22 18.18 -3.47
N ILE A 65 2.32 17.18 -3.47
CA ILE A 65 1.89 16.49 -4.69
C ILE A 65 0.66 17.20 -5.26
N SER A 66 0.85 18.16 -6.15
CA SER A 66 -0.24 19.02 -6.65
C SER A 66 -0.98 18.40 -7.84
N SER A 67 -0.26 17.72 -8.73
CA SER A 67 -0.80 17.19 -9.99
C SER A 67 -1.76 16.05 -9.71
N PHE A 68 -1.35 15.06 -8.93
CA PHE A 68 -2.21 13.92 -8.59
C PHE A 68 -3.40 14.33 -7.70
N SER A 69 -3.21 15.25 -6.75
CA SER A 69 -4.31 15.79 -5.94
C SER A 69 -5.38 16.44 -6.81
N SER A 70 -4.97 17.24 -7.80
CA SER A 70 -5.88 17.86 -8.76
C SER A 70 -6.66 16.81 -9.57
N LEU A 71 -6.03 15.67 -9.92
CA LEU A 71 -6.72 14.58 -10.61
C LEU A 71 -7.76 13.90 -9.71
N ILE A 72 -7.45 13.66 -8.42
CA ILE A 72 -8.41 13.10 -7.47
C ILE A 72 -9.62 14.02 -7.31
N GLU A 73 -9.39 15.32 -7.09
CA GLU A 73 -10.45 16.31 -6.86
C GLU A 73 -11.33 16.50 -8.10
N SER A 74 -10.71 16.70 -9.27
CA SER A 74 -11.45 16.95 -10.53
C SER A 74 -12.33 15.78 -10.97
N ASN A 75 -12.01 14.56 -10.55
CA ASN A 75 -12.76 13.35 -10.88
C ASN A 75 -13.61 12.82 -9.72
N ASN A 76 -13.71 13.55 -8.59
CA ASN A 76 -14.43 13.13 -7.37
C ASN A 76 -13.95 11.79 -6.76
N PHE A 77 -12.72 11.35 -7.04
CA PHE A 77 -12.20 10.08 -6.53
C PHE A 77 -12.00 10.07 -5.02
N GLU A 78 -11.88 11.24 -4.37
CA GLU A 78 -11.75 11.30 -2.90
C GLU A 78 -12.91 10.60 -2.21
N LYS A 79 -14.14 10.76 -2.73
CA LYS A 79 -15.33 10.10 -2.20
C LYS A 79 -15.28 8.59 -2.42
N GLU A 80 -14.82 8.15 -3.59
CA GLU A 80 -14.68 6.72 -3.90
C GLU A 80 -13.66 6.04 -2.98
N ILE A 81 -12.50 6.68 -2.77
CA ILE A 81 -11.45 6.23 -1.86
C ILE A 81 -11.97 6.18 -0.43
N SER A 82 -12.66 7.23 0.02
CA SER A 82 -13.22 7.32 1.38
C SER A 82 -14.35 6.32 1.63
N ASN A 83 -15.16 6.03 0.61
CA ASN A 83 -16.27 5.07 0.70
C ASN A 83 -15.83 3.62 0.47
N SER A 84 -14.56 3.38 0.12
CA SER A 84 -14.04 2.03 -0.02
C SER A 84 -14.24 1.24 1.29
N GLU A 85 -14.84 0.04 1.16
CA GLU A 85 -14.97 -0.94 2.22
C GLU A 85 -13.64 -1.65 2.53
N GLN A 86 -12.70 -1.58 1.58
CA GLN A 86 -11.39 -2.20 1.68
C GLN A 86 -10.33 -1.13 1.93
N MET A 87 -9.28 -1.53 2.64
CA MET A 87 -8.05 -0.75 2.68
C MET A 87 -7.41 -0.75 1.29
N LEU A 88 -6.64 0.29 0.98
CA LEU A 88 -6.09 0.55 -0.34
C LEU A 88 -4.58 0.81 -0.26
N THR A 89 -3.87 0.37 -1.30
CA THR A 89 -2.52 0.83 -1.60
C THR A 89 -2.60 1.69 -2.85
N ILE A 90 -2.21 2.96 -2.73
CA ILE A 90 -2.29 3.93 -3.82
C ILE A 90 -0.88 4.29 -4.26
N LEU A 91 -0.58 4.03 -5.53
CA LEU A 91 0.66 4.45 -6.16
C LEU A 91 0.49 5.89 -6.66
N VAL A 92 1.32 6.81 -6.21
CA VAL A 92 1.15 8.24 -6.47
C VAL A 92 2.38 8.75 -7.21
N PRO A 93 2.26 9.07 -8.51
CA PRO A 93 3.32 9.73 -9.24
C PRO A 93 3.59 11.12 -8.66
N VAL A 94 4.86 11.46 -8.48
CA VAL A 94 5.25 12.84 -8.10
C VAL A 94 5.00 13.80 -9.25
N ASP A 95 4.95 15.11 -8.98
CA ASP A 95 4.66 16.12 -10.00
C ASP A 95 5.61 16.07 -11.20
N SER A 96 6.90 15.76 -10.98
CA SER A 96 7.88 15.58 -12.07
C SER A 96 7.64 14.34 -12.93
N ALA A 97 6.84 13.36 -12.47
CA ALA A 97 6.49 12.20 -13.26
C ALA A 97 5.57 12.56 -14.44
N PHE A 98 4.75 13.62 -14.28
CA PHE A 98 3.79 14.09 -15.26
C PHE A 98 4.43 14.87 -16.41
N SER A 99 5.66 15.37 -16.26
CA SER A 99 6.36 16.08 -17.34
C SER A 99 6.82 15.15 -18.46
N ASN A 100 6.95 13.85 -18.18
CA ASN A 100 7.49 12.85 -19.10
C ASN A 100 6.41 11.97 -19.75
N THR A 101 5.15 12.27 -19.49
CA THR A 101 4.02 11.51 -20.02
C THR A 101 3.35 12.25 -21.17
N GLY A 102 3.14 11.56 -22.30
CA GLY A 102 2.20 12.02 -23.33
C GLY A 102 0.74 12.03 -22.82
N ASP A 103 -0.22 12.24 -23.72
CA ASP A 103 -1.64 12.25 -23.37
C ASP A 103 -2.03 10.96 -22.61
N PHE A 104 -2.43 11.10 -21.35
CA PHE A 104 -2.98 10.02 -20.54
C PHE A 104 -4.41 10.37 -20.12
N ASP A 105 -5.24 9.36 -19.99
CA ASP A 105 -6.58 9.52 -19.42
C ASP A 105 -6.51 9.52 -17.88
N PRO A 106 -6.88 10.63 -17.20
CA PRO A 106 -6.89 10.75 -15.74
C PRO A 106 -7.59 9.61 -15.00
N VAL A 107 -8.72 9.15 -15.53
CA VAL A 107 -9.56 8.12 -14.87
C VAL A 107 -8.85 6.78 -14.91
N THR A 108 -8.37 6.38 -16.09
CA THR A 108 -7.59 5.16 -16.27
C THR A 108 -6.33 5.17 -15.40
N LEU A 109 -5.67 6.33 -15.28
CA LEU A 109 -4.49 6.47 -14.45
C LEU A 109 -4.78 6.18 -12.96
N ILE A 110 -5.78 6.84 -12.36
CA ILE A 110 -6.10 6.67 -10.93
C ILE A 110 -6.52 5.23 -10.62
N GLN A 111 -7.32 4.60 -11.49
CA GLN A 111 -7.78 3.23 -11.28
C GLN A 111 -6.66 2.20 -11.43
N SER A 112 -5.72 2.40 -12.36
CA SER A 112 -4.55 1.52 -12.52
C SER A 112 -3.59 1.59 -11.32
N LEU A 113 -3.61 2.71 -10.60
CA LEU A 113 -2.73 2.98 -9.46
C LEU A 113 -3.38 2.69 -8.10
N THR A 114 -4.67 2.36 -8.09
CA THR A 114 -5.41 1.99 -6.88
C THR A 114 -5.52 0.47 -6.79
N ILE A 115 -4.93 -0.08 -5.74
CA ILE A 115 -4.81 -1.52 -5.52
C ILE A 115 -5.50 -1.88 -4.19
N PRO A 116 -6.26 -2.99 -4.12
CA PRO A 116 -6.70 -3.54 -2.84
C PRO A 116 -5.50 -3.73 -1.90
N LYS A 117 -5.66 -3.40 -0.61
CA LYS A 117 -4.56 -3.34 0.37
C LYS A 117 -3.61 -4.51 0.19
N LEU A 118 -2.34 -4.17 -0.07
CA LEU A 118 -1.28 -5.11 0.17
C LEU A 118 -1.20 -5.32 1.69
N ILE A 119 -1.53 -6.51 2.15
CA ILE A 119 -1.26 -6.89 3.54
C ILE A 119 0.26 -6.95 3.66
N TYR A 120 0.85 -5.87 4.17
CA TYR A 120 2.21 -5.84 4.69
C TYR A 120 2.27 -6.80 5.88
N SER A 121 2.45 -8.10 5.62
CA SER A 121 3.39 -8.82 6.48
C SER A 121 4.76 -8.19 6.25
N ASN A 122 5.67 -8.20 7.23
CA ASN A 122 6.99 -7.53 7.23
C ASN A 122 7.98 -7.98 6.12
N THR A 123 7.47 -8.45 4.99
CA THR A 123 8.13 -8.90 3.79
C THR A 123 7.27 -8.39 2.63
N LEU A 124 7.66 -7.28 2.00
CA LEU A 124 7.25 -7.01 0.62
C LEU A 124 7.49 -8.32 -0.15
N GLN A 125 6.42 -8.97 -0.61
CA GLN A 125 6.58 -10.15 -1.45
C GLN A 125 7.02 -9.66 -2.83
N LEU A 126 8.32 -9.36 -2.92
CA LEU A 126 8.99 -8.99 -4.14
C LEU A 126 8.73 -10.09 -5.18
N ASN A 127 8.43 -9.68 -6.40
CA ASN A 127 8.15 -10.52 -7.55
C ASN A 127 6.80 -11.25 -7.53
N VAL A 128 5.83 -10.81 -6.72
CA VAL A 128 4.44 -11.28 -6.83
C VAL A 128 3.63 -10.28 -7.65
N PRO A 129 3.00 -10.71 -8.77
CA PRO A 129 2.09 -9.86 -9.51
C PRO A 129 0.82 -9.61 -8.69
N ILE A 130 0.43 -8.35 -8.61
CA ILE A 130 -0.75 -7.87 -7.90
C ILE A 130 -1.69 -7.26 -8.94
N ALA A 131 -2.92 -7.75 -8.97
CA ALA A 131 -3.94 -7.19 -9.84
C ALA A 131 -4.39 -5.81 -9.34
N THR A 132 -4.36 -4.83 -10.24
CA THR A 132 -4.97 -3.50 -10.02
C THR A 132 -6.47 -3.55 -10.30
N SER A 133 -7.19 -2.49 -9.94
CA SER A 133 -8.62 -2.35 -10.23
C SER A 133 -8.95 -2.45 -11.74
N LEU A 134 -7.97 -2.20 -12.62
CA LEU A 134 -8.10 -2.34 -14.09
C LEU A 134 -7.56 -3.65 -14.66
N GLY A 135 -7.13 -4.60 -13.81
CA GLY A 135 -6.61 -5.89 -14.26
C GLY A 135 -5.17 -5.86 -14.76
N SER A 136 -4.50 -4.71 -14.74
CA SER A 136 -3.05 -4.63 -14.95
C SER A 136 -2.33 -5.29 -13.78
N ASN A 137 -1.37 -6.17 -14.08
CA ASN A 137 -0.51 -6.78 -13.08
C ASN A 137 0.61 -5.81 -12.71
N ILE A 138 0.72 -5.51 -11.43
CA ILE A 138 1.80 -4.72 -10.86
C ILE A 138 2.71 -5.63 -10.05
N THR A 139 4.01 -5.51 -10.25
CA THR A 139 5.01 -6.29 -9.50
C THR A 139 5.96 -5.34 -8.79
N PHE A 140 6.16 -5.54 -7.50
CA PHE A 140 7.24 -4.88 -6.77
C PHE A 140 8.53 -5.68 -6.96
N THR A 141 9.60 -5.01 -7.35
CA THR A 141 10.92 -5.61 -7.56
C THR A 141 11.95 -4.82 -6.77
N SER A 142 13.07 -5.47 -6.41
CA SER A 142 14.19 -4.78 -5.78
C SER A 142 15.45 -5.01 -6.60
N GLU A 143 16.11 -3.91 -6.97
CA GLU A 143 17.33 -3.91 -7.75
C GLU A 143 18.29 -2.90 -7.13
N ASP A 144 19.53 -3.32 -6.87
CA ASP A 144 20.57 -2.47 -6.27
C ASP A 144 20.17 -1.79 -4.94
N GLY A 145 19.31 -2.45 -4.16
CA GLY A 145 18.81 -1.93 -2.88
C GLY A 145 17.68 -0.90 -3.01
N GLU A 146 17.28 -0.58 -4.23
CA GLU A 146 16.15 0.29 -4.55
C GLU A 146 14.90 -0.56 -4.82
N ILE A 147 13.72 0.03 -4.62
CA ILE A 147 12.43 -0.62 -4.86
C ILE A 147 11.81 -0.02 -6.11
N TYR A 148 11.30 -0.89 -6.99
CA TYR A 148 10.61 -0.50 -8.20
C TYR A 148 9.24 -1.15 -8.28
N VAL A 149 8.33 -0.45 -8.93
CA VAL A 149 7.01 -0.95 -9.30
C VAL A 149 6.99 -1.12 -10.81
N VAL A 150 6.66 -2.33 -11.26
CA VAL A 150 6.64 -2.71 -12.67
C VAL A 150 5.20 -3.01 -13.09
N SER A 151 4.73 -2.38 -14.16
CA SER A 151 3.45 -2.68 -14.80
C SER A 151 3.65 -2.77 -16.30
N GLY A 152 3.48 -3.96 -16.88
CA GLY A 152 3.80 -4.21 -18.29
C GLY A 152 5.27 -3.90 -18.61
N GLU A 153 5.52 -3.05 -19.60
CA GLU A 153 6.86 -2.60 -19.99
C GLU A 153 7.35 -1.37 -19.19
N LYS A 154 6.49 -0.81 -18.33
CA LYS A 154 6.81 0.37 -17.53
C LYS A 154 7.35 0.01 -16.16
N LYS A 155 8.27 0.84 -15.70
CA LYS A 155 8.94 0.71 -14.41
C LYS A 155 9.02 2.08 -13.76
N ALA A 156 8.63 2.17 -12.51
CA ALA A 156 8.71 3.37 -11.70
C ALA A 156 9.49 3.07 -10.43
N LYS A 157 10.40 3.96 -10.03
CA LYS A 157 11.11 3.86 -8.76
C LYS A 157 10.19 4.32 -7.63
N VAL A 158 10.15 3.56 -6.53
CA VAL A 158 9.51 3.99 -5.29
C VAL A 158 10.43 4.99 -4.60
N LEU A 159 9.97 6.23 -4.47
CA LEU A 159 10.70 7.31 -3.80
C LEU A 159 10.40 7.34 -2.31
N ASN A 160 9.17 7.03 -1.94
CA ASN A 160 8.73 6.95 -0.55
C ASN A 160 7.62 5.90 -0.42
N ALA A 161 7.65 5.15 0.68
CA ALA A 161 6.78 4.00 0.92
C ALA A 161 6.04 4.17 2.25
N ASP A 162 4.95 3.43 2.42
CA ASP A 162 4.21 3.31 3.67
C ASP A 162 3.72 4.63 4.28
N ILE A 163 3.36 5.59 3.40
CA ILE A 163 2.75 6.84 3.83
C ILE A 163 1.29 6.56 4.18
N ASN A 164 0.98 6.51 5.47
CA ASN A 164 -0.37 6.18 5.94
C ASN A 164 -1.39 7.30 5.66
N PHE A 165 -2.60 6.90 5.29
CA PHE A 165 -3.80 7.74 5.24
C PHE A 165 -5.00 6.94 5.76
N GLU A 166 -6.19 7.57 5.88
CA GLU A 166 -7.35 6.94 6.52
C GLU A 166 -7.73 5.55 5.97
N LYS A 167 -7.60 5.35 4.66
CA LYS A 167 -8.01 4.12 3.97
C LYS A 167 -6.85 3.26 3.51
N GLY A 168 -5.64 3.49 4.01
CA GLY A 168 -4.50 2.61 3.75
C GLY A 168 -3.18 3.37 3.63
N ASN A 169 -2.44 3.10 2.55
CA ASN A 169 -1.07 3.57 2.42
C ASN A 169 -0.73 4.00 0.99
N ILE A 170 0.13 5.02 0.90
CA ILE A 170 0.58 5.66 -0.33
C ILE A 170 2.04 5.31 -0.59
N PHE A 171 2.34 5.07 -1.87
CA PHE A 171 3.69 4.87 -2.39
C PHE A 171 3.97 5.97 -3.40
N LEU A 172 4.92 6.85 -3.13
CA LEU A 172 5.34 7.87 -4.08
C LEU A 172 6.25 7.23 -5.12
N ILE A 173 5.95 7.44 -6.40
CA ILE A 173 6.72 6.90 -7.52
C ILE A 173 7.20 8.00 -8.47
N ASP A 174 8.35 7.78 -9.10
CA ASP A 174 8.99 8.77 -9.98
C ASP A 174 8.42 8.84 -11.40
N SER A 175 7.58 7.87 -11.78
CA SER A 175 7.09 7.68 -13.13
C SER A 175 5.64 7.22 -13.12
N VAL A 176 4.88 7.62 -14.14
CA VAL A 176 3.49 7.22 -14.33
C VAL A 176 3.44 5.82 -14.95
N LEU A 177 2.76 4.89 -14.28
CA LEU A 177 2.47 3.55 -14.80
C LEU A 177 1.14 3.62 -15.56
N ASN A 178 1.16 3.41 -16.88
CA ASN A 178 -0.03 3.26 -17.73
C ASN A 178 0.20 2.14 -18.75
#